data_AF-A0A316N1S9-F1
#
_entry.id   AF-A0A316N1S9-F1
#
_cell.length_a   1.000
_cell.length_b   1.000
_cell.length_c   1.000
_cell.angle_alpha   90.00
_cell.angle_beta   90.00
_cell.angle_gamma   90.00
#
_symmetry.space_group_name_H-M   'P 1'
#
loop_
_entity.id
_entity.type
_entity.pdbx_description
1 polymer ?
#
loop_
_entity_poly.entity_id
_entity_poly.type
_entity_poly.pdbx_seq_one_letter_code
_entity_poly.pdbx_strand_id
1 'polypeptide(L)'
;MKNLITRLLTGVIMLSAFAMPLNAVSPLESTPNISSLDLASVNSWTPELSTEFRLKSAQADETPEFVADLLDYARTFTGLRYRRGGKTPKGFDCSGFTGYVFRQFGMTLGASSRDQYRQGVSIERDRLQPGDLVFFGGSRGGTSRVGHVGIVTRVGDDGKSFHFIHSACSSGITESHSSEPYYSRRYIGARRVAE
;
A
#
# COMPACT_ATOMS: atom_id res chain seq x y z
N MET A 1 -50.36 11.12 20.57
CA MET A 1 -51.17 10.14 21.33
C MET A 1 -50.63 8.75 21.04
N LYS A 2 -50.06 8.07 22.06
CA LYS A 2 -50.04 6.61 22.30
C LYS A 2 -49.34 5.72 21.24
N ASN A 3 -48.41 4.77 21.47
CA ASN A 3 -47.79 4.05 22.60
C ASN A 3 -46.52 3.36 22.00
N LEU A 4 -45.32 3.43 22.59
CA LEU A 4 -44.73 2.50 23.57
C LEU A 4 -44.68 1.02 23.12
N ILE A 5 -43.52 0.52 22.67
CA ILE A 5 -43.03 -0.85 22.94
C ILE A 5 -41.49 -0.85 23.10
N THR A 6 -41.10 -1.10 24.34
CA THR A 6 -39.76 -1.34 24.90
C THR A 6 -39.28 -2.76 24.57
N ARG A 7 -38.01 -2.96 24.18
CA ARG A 7 -37.23 -4.19 24.49
C ARG A 7 -35.73 -3.90 24.55
N LEU A 8 -35.20 -3.78 25.77
CA LEU A 8 -33.79 -3.98 26.08
C LEU A 8 -33.45 -5.46 25.88
N LEU A 9 -32.36 -5.76 25.17
CA LEU A 9 -31.62 -7.02 25.33
C LEU A 9 -30.18 -6.68 25.73
N THR A 10 -29.93 -6.68 27.04
CA THR A 10 -28.61 -6.83 27.64
C THR A 10 -28.21 -8.29 27.56
N GLY A 11 -27.28 -8.62 26.64
CA GLY A 11 -26.65 -9.93 26.55
C GLY A 11 -25.23 -9.88 27.09
N VAL A 12 -25.07 -10.28 28.35
CA VAL A 12 -23.78 -10.57 28.99
C VAL A 12 -23.30 -11.92 28.47
N ILE A 13 -22.16 -11.96 27.77
CA ILE A 13 -21.48 -13.22 27.44
C ILE A 13 -20.26 -13.33 28.35
N MET A 14 -20.40 -14.20 29.35
CA MET A 14 -19.35 -14.64 30.27
C MET A 14 -18.45 -15.67 29.59
N LEU A 15 -17.15 -15.36 29.61
CA LEU A 15 -16.03 -16.21 30.04
C LEU A 15 -16.07 -17.72 29.68
N SER A 16 -15.17 -18.13 28.79
CA SER A 16 -14.59 -19.48 28.82
C SER A 16 -13.06 -19.38 28.69
N ALA A 17 -12.39 -19.52 29.83
CA ALA A 17 -10.95 -19.72 29.90
C ALA A 17 -10.60 -21.10 29.32
N PHE A 18 -9.76 -21.13 28.30
CA PHE A 18 -9.24 -22.36 27.72
C PHE A 18 -8.10 -22.87 28.62
N ALA A 19 -8.41 -23.82 29.49
CA ALA A 19 -7.43 -24.55 30.27
C ALA A 19 -6.68 -25.52 29.34
N MET A 20 -5.40 -25.25 29.09
CA MET A 20 -4.52 -26.21 28.42
C MET A 20 -4.08 -27.30 29.41
N PRO A 21 -4.08 -28.58 29.00
CA PRO A 21 -3.62 -29.67 29.85
C PRO A 21 -2.10 -29.63 30.05
N LEU A 22 -1.68 -29.74 31.31
CA LEU A 22 -0.31 -30.05 31.72
C LEU A 22 0.07 -31.43 31.18
N ASN A 23 0.89 -31.48 30.14
CA ASN A 23 1.56 -32.72 29.75
C ASN A 23 2.80 -32.93 30.61
N ALA A 24 2.88 -34.14 31.15
CA ALA A 24 3.88 -34.60 32.09
C ALA A 24 5.32 -34.48 31.55
N VAL A 25 6.18 -33.93 32.40
CA VAL A 25 7.64 -33.94 32.23
C VAL A 25 8.15 -35.33 32.60
N SER A 26 8.80 -36.00 31.63
CA SER A 26 9.52 -37.26 31.84
C SER A 26 10.77 -37.05 32.72
N PRO A 27 11.25 -38.07 33.46
CA PRO A 27 12.44 -37.94 34.31
C PRO A 27 13.72 -37.72 33.50
N LEU A 28 14.59 -36.86 34.03
CA LEU A 28 15.95 -36.60 33.56
C LEU A 28 16.79 -37.88 33.58
N GLU A 29 17.15 -38.40 32.41
CA GLU A 29 18.20 -39.40 32.30
C GLU A 29 19.57 -38.73 32.18
N SER A 30 20.44 -39.11 33.12
CA SER A 30 21.90 -39.12 33.13
C SER A 30 22.66 -38.04 32.34
N THR A 31 23.27 -37.13 33.10
CA THR A 31 24.35 -36.23 32.65
C THR A 31 25.54 -37.01 32.04
N PRO A 32 26.02 -36.67 30.83
CA PRO A 32 27.40 -36.96 30.50
C PRO A 32 28.32 -36.04 31.30
N ASN A 33 29.21 -36.66 32.06
CA ASN A 33 30.38 -36.02 32.66
C ASN A 33 31.27 -35.50 31.52
N ILE A 34 31.34 -34.19 31.36
CA ILE A 34 32.25 -33.53 30.40
C ILE A 34 33.29 -32.75 31.20
N SER A 35 34.12 -33.51 31.92
CA SER A 35 35.44 -33.02 32.30
C SER A 35 36.29 -33.00 31.03
N SER A 36 36.85 -31.83 30.71
CA SER A 36 37.69 -31.52 29.54
C SER A 36 37.00 -31.57 28.17
N LEU A 37 36.38 -30.46 27.77
CA LEU A 37 36.36 -30.04 26.37
C LEU A 37 36.66 -28.54 26.32
N ASP A 38 37.61 -28.18 25.47
CA ASP A 38 38.20 -26.84 25.31
C ASP A 38 37.15 -25.74 25.15
N LEU A 39 37.19 -24.74 26.03
CA LEU A 39 36.40 -23.50 25.97
C LEU A 39 36.72 -22.61 24.75
N ALA A 40 37.54 -23.08 23.81
CA ALA A 40 37.81 -22.41 22.54
C ALA A 40 36.89 -22.87 21.39
N SER A 41 36.11 -23.95 21.58
CA SER A 41 35.27 -24.53 20.51
C SER A 41 33.82 -24.03 20.49
N VAL A 42 33.38 -23.26 21.49
CA VAL A 42 31.97 -22.84 21.62
C VAL A 42 31.65 -21.50 20.95
N ASN A 43 32.66 -20.80 20.44
CA ASN A 43 32.50 -19.48 19.81
C ASN A 43 32.50 -19.50 18.27
N SER A 44 32.35 -20.66 17.63
CA SER A 44 32.34 -20.77 16.17
C SER A 44 31.04 -21.37 15.63
N TRP A 45 29.90 -21.02 16.24
CA TRP A 45 28.61 -21.07 15.58
C TRP A 45 28.24 -19.66 15.12
N THR A 46 28.93 -19.18 14.09
CA THR A 46 28.32 -18.18 13.21
C THR A 46 27.34 -18.96 12.34
N PRO A 47 26.02 -18.70 12.39
CA PRO A 47 25.23 -19.07 11.23
C PRO A 47 25.86 -18.26 10.10
N GLU A 48 26.55 -18.91 9.17
CA GLU A 48 26.58 -18.40 7.82
C GLU A 48 25.11 -18.32 7.44
N LEU A 49 24.50 -17.15 7.68
CA LEU A 49 23.37 -16.67 6.91
C LEU A 49 23.82 -16.89 5.48
N SER A 50 23.36 -18.02 4.92
CA SER A 50 23.90 -18.54 3.67
C SER A 50 23.88 -17.39 2.69
N THR A 51 24.96 -17.24 1.94
CA THR A 51 25.08 -16.19 0.93
C THR A 51 23.83 -16.15 0.03
N GLU A 52 23.16 -17.30 -0.15
CA GLU A 52 21.79 -17.47 -0.64
C GLU A 52 20.75 -16.50 -0.04
N PHE A 53 20.60 -16.39 1.29
CA PHE A 53 19.65 -15.47 1.92
C PHE A 53 20.05 -14.00 1.69
N ARG A 54 21.35 -13.71 1.73
CA ARG A 54 21.88 -12.36 1.50
C ARG A 54 21.71 -11.91 0.05
N LEU A 55 21.81 -12.84 -0.90
CA LEU A 55 21.57 -12.61 -2.33
C LEU A 55 20.07 -12.56 -2.66
N LYS A 56 19.24 -13.36 -1.98
CA LYS A 56 17.77 -13.31 -2.13
C LYS A 56 17.19 -11.97 -1.68
N SER A 57 17.75 -11.36 -0.63
CA SER A 57 17.35 -10.03 -0.15
C SER A 57 17.91 -8.85 -0.97
N ALA A 58 18.91 -9.09 -1.82
CA ALA A 58 19.57 -8.04 -2.60
C ALA A 58 18.99 -7.87 -4.02
N GLN A 59 18.06 -8.74 -4.43
CA GLN A 59 17.59 -8.84 -5.82
C GLN A 59 16.07 -8.68 -6.01
N ALA A 60 15.35 -8.24 -4.98
CA ALA A 60 13.90 -8.04 -5.05
C ALA A 60 13.59 -6.53 -4.99
N ASP A 61 13.62 -5.90 -6.16
CA ASP A 61 12.80 -4.71 -6.44
C ASP A 61 11.33 -5.12 -6.50
N GLU A 62 10.87 -5.83 -5.48
CA GLU A 62 9.52 -6.36 -5.43
C GLU A 62 8.63 -5.36 -4.70
N THR A 63 7.78 -4.72 -5.50
CA THR A 63 6.63 -4.00 -5.01
C THR A 63 5.95 -4.87 -3.97
N PRO A 64 5.67 -4.36 -2.75
CA PRO A 64 5.00 -5.15 -1.73
C PRO A 64 3.75 -5.82 -2.33
N GLU A 65 3.48 -7.07 -1.96
CA GLU A 65 2.40 -7.87 -2.57
C GLU A 65 1.05 -7.12 -2.58
N PHE A 66 0.75 -6.40 -1.49
CA PHE A 66 -0.46 -5.58 -1.41
C PHE A 66 -0.51 -4.43 -2.44
N VAL A 67 0.65 -3.85 -2.80
CA VAL A 67 0.75 -2.80 -3.83
C VAL A 67 0.46 -3.42 -5.19
N ALA A 68 1.00 -4.60 -5.47
CA ALA A 68 0.71 -5.32 -6.71
C ALA A 68 -0.81 -5.58 -6.84
N ASP A 69 -1.44 -6.09 -5.79
CA ASP A 69 -2.89 -6.31 -5.74
C ASP A 69 -3.69 -5.02 -5.93
N LEU A 70 -3.24 -3.91 -5.33
CA LEU A 70 -3.87 -2.59 -5.48
C LEU A 70 -3.83 -2.12 -6.93
N LEU A 71 -2.69 -2.28 -7.60
CA LEU A 71 -2.50 -1.88 -8.99
C LEU A 71 -3.29 -2.78 -9.94
N ASP A 72 -3.35 -4.08 -9.68
CA ASP A 72 -4.15 -5.00 -10.48
C ASP A 72 -5.64 -4.74 -10.30
N TYR A 73 -6.08 -4.44 -9.07
CA TYR A 73 -7.44 -3.99 -8.82
C TYR A 73 -7.76 -2.69 -9.57
N ALA A 74 -6.85 -1.71 -9.55
CA ALA A 74 -7.00 -0.47 -10.29
C ALA A 74 -7.13 -0.71 -11.81
N ARG A 75 -6.37 -1.65 -12.37
CA ARG A 75 -6.40 -2.00 -13.80
C ARG A 75 -7.72 -2.63 -14.24
N THR A 76 -8.49 -3.26 -13.34
CA THR A 76 -9.83 -3.81 -13.67
C THR A 76 -10.81 -2.75 -14.18
N PHE A 77 -10.55 -1.46 -13.88
CA PHE A 77 -11.40 -0.35 -14.30
C PHE A 77 -10.96 0.31 -15.61
N THR A 78 -9.89 -0.18 -16.25
CA THR A 78 -9.34 0.38 -17.50
C THR A 78 -10.44 0.52 -18.56
N GLY A 79 -10.48 1.68 -19.21
CA GLY A 79 -11.49 2.01 -20.23
C GLY A 79 -12.79 2.62 -19.70
N LEU A 80 -13.09 2.57 -18.39
CA LEU A 80 -14.25 3.27 -17.84
C LEU A 80 -14.14 4.79 -18.02
N ARG A 81 -15.21 5.40 -18.51
CA ARG A 81 -15.23 6.83 -18.84
C ARG A 81 -15.18 7.71 -17.59
N TYR A 82 -14.53 8.85 -17.74
CA TYR A 82 -14.48 9.89 -16.72
C TYR A 82 -15.86 10.46 -16.44
N ARG A 83 -16.17 10.67 -15.16
CA ARG A 83 -17.39 11.33 -14.69
C ARG A 83 -17.02 12.28 -13.56
N ARG A 84 -17.18 13.59 -13.81
CA ARG A 84 -16.90 14.63 -12.80
C ARG A 84 -17.69 14.36 -11.50
N GLY A 85 -17.01 14.38 -10.36
CA GLY A 85 -17.61 14.07 -9.05
C GLY A 85 -17.89 12.58 -8.82
N GLY A 86 -17.54 11.72 -9.78
CA GLY A 86 -17.81 10.29 -9.74
C GLY A 86 -16.90 9.55 -8.76
N LYS A 87 -17.49 8.71 -7.91
CA LYS A 87 -16.78 7.95 -6.85
C LYS A 87 -17.14 6.47 -6.83
N THR A 88 -17.77 5.97 -7.90
CA THR A 88 -18.30 4.60 -7.98
C THR A 88 -18.04 4.00 -9.36
N PRO A 89 -18.10 2.65 -9.52
CA PRO A 89 -17.89 1.99 -10.82
C PRO A 89 -18.83 2.42 -11.95
N LYS A 90 -19.88 3.20 -11.66
CA LYS A 90 -20.71 3.88 -12.68
C LYS A 90 -19.98 5.05 -13.37
N GLY A 91 -18.75 5.35 -12.98
CA GLY A 91 -17.91 6.41 -13.53
C GLY A 91 -17.19 7.18 -12.42
N PHE A 92 -15.91 7.47 -12.64
CA PHE A 92 -15.03 8.09 -11.67
C PHE A 92 -14.51 9.44 -12.16
N ASP A 93 -14.25 10.37 -11.24
CA ASP A 93 -13.24 11.42 -11.48
C ASP A 93 -11.86 10.95 -10.99
N CYS A 94 -10.83 11.78 -11.15
CA CYS A 94 -9.46 11.38 -10.80
C CYS A 94 -9.31 11.04 -9.31
N SER A 95 -9.79 11.90 -8.41
CA SER A 95 -9.73 11.66 -6.96
C SER A 95 -10.70 10.60 -6.48
N GLY A 96 -11.84 10.46 -7.14
CA GLY A 96 -12.84 9.44 -6.85
C GLY A 96 -12.38 8.05 -7.26
N PHE A 97 -11.60 7.94 -8.35
CA PHE A 97 -10.93 6.71 -8.74
C PHE A 97 -9.88 6.29 -7.72
N THR A 98 -8.90 7.14 -7.41
CA THR A 98 -7.85 6.82 -6.43
C THR A 98 -8.45 6.50 -5.06
N GLY A 99 -9.39 7.32 -4.59
CA GLY A 99 -10.05 7.09 -3.31
C GLY A 99 -10.97 5.87 -3.29
N TYR A 100 -11.45 5.40 -4.44
CA TYR A 100 -12.22 4.16 -4.53
C TYR A 100 -11.31 2.94 -4.43
N VAL A 101 -10.20 2.94 -5.18
CA VAL A 101 -9.19 1.87 -5.18
C VAL A 101 -8.61 1.71 -3.78
N PHE A 102 -8.03 2.77 -3.21
CA PHE A 102 -7.37 2.73 -1.91
C PHE A 102 -8.30 2.29 -0.78
N ARG A 103 -9.59 2.63 -0.85
CA ARG A 103 -10.59 2.22 0.14
C ARG A 103 -10.80 0.70 0.19
N GLN A 104 -10.62 -0.02 -0.91
CA GLN A 104 -10.70 -1.49 -0.89
C GLN A 104 -9.56 -2.13 -0.11
N PHE A 105 -8.45 -1.41 0.01
CA PHE A 105 -7.25 -1.81 0.75
C PHE A 105 -7.18 -1.12 2.12
N GLY A 106 -8.32 -0.72 2.69
CA GLY A 106 -8.41 -0.15 4.03
C GLY A 106 -7.94 1.30 4.17
N MET A 107 -7.50 1.95 3.09
CA MET A 107 -6.96 3.32 3.14
C MET A 107 -8.02 4.36 2.74
N THR A 108 -8.25 5.34 3.62
CA THR A 108 -9.21 6.41 3.35
C THR A 108 -8.53 7.67 2.83
N LEU A 109 -8.78 7.98 1.57
CA LEU A 109 -8.31 9.19 0.92
C LEU A 109 -9.35 10.32 0.97
N GLY A 110 -8.86 11.56 0.98
CA GLY A 110 -9.67 12.77 0.91
C GLY A 110 -10.52 12.82 -0.36
N ALA A 111 -11.65 13.54 -0.27
CA ALA A 111 -12.65 13.56 -1.34
C ALA A 111 -12.20 14.28 -2.61
N SER A 112 -11.15 15.12 -2.55
CA SER A 112 -10.59 15.86 -3.69
C SER A 112 -9.11 15.60 -3.85
N SER A 113 -8.57 15.76 -5.06
CA SER A 113 -7.13 15.62 -5.33
C SER A 113 -6.26 16.57 -4.51
N ARG A 114 -6.80 17.76 -4.17
CA ARG A 114 -6.15 18.72 -3.26
C ARG A 114 -6.05 18.21 -1.83
N ASP A 115 -7.06 17.49 -1.35
CA ASP A 115 -7.03 16.93 -0.01
C ASP A 115 -6.12 15.70 0.05
N GLN A 116 -6.16 14.86 -0.99
CA GLN A 116 -5.24 13.73 -1.14
C GLN A 116 -3.78 14.18 -1.17
N TYR A 117 -3.48 15.32 -1.81
CA TYR A 117 -2.12 15.88 -1.84
C TYR A 117 -1.61 16.34 -0.46
N ARG A 118 -2.47 16.44 0.56
CA ARG A 118 -2.08 16.78 1.94
C ARG A 118 -1.96 15.55 2.83
N GLN A 119 -2.26 14.36 2.32
CA GLN A 119 -2.21 13.11 3.08
C GLN A 119 -0.91 12.35 2.80
N GLY A 120 -0.45 11.62 3.81
CA GLY A 120 0.75 10.79 3.72
C GLY A 120 2.05 11.59 3.67
N VAL A 121 3.14 10.89 3.34
CA VAL A 121 4.50 11.43 3.31
C VAL A 121 4.79 12.05 1.95
N SER A 122 5.48 13.20 1.92
CA SER A 122 5.96 13.80 0.67
C SER A 122 7.09 12.95 0.09
N ILE A 123 6.97 12.57 -1.18
CA ILE A 123 7.98 11.77 -1.86
C ILE A 123 8.69 12.62 -2.91
N GLU A 124 10.02 12.60 -2.86
CA GLU A 124 10.87 13.18 -3.90
C GLU A 124 10.73 12.37 -5.19
N ARG A 125 10.83 13.03 -6.33
CA ARG A 125 10.53 12.40 -7.63
C ARG A 125 11.42 11.18 -7.92
N ASP A 126 12.65 11.20 -7.46
CA ASP A 126 13.66 10.14 -7.58
C ASP A 126 13.51 9.02 -6.54
N ARG A 127 12.55 9.15 -5.62
CA ARG A 127 12.20 8.13 -4.60
C ARG A 127 10.79 7.56 -4.80
N LEU A 128 10.19 7.84 -5.95
CA LEU A 128 8.90 7.28 -6.31
C LEU A 128 8.96 5.76 -6.27
N GLN A 129 7.85 5.16 -5.85
CA GLN A 129 7.63 3.72 -5.90
C GLN A 129 6.23 3.46 -6.47
N PRO A 130 6.00 2.26 -7.04
CA PRO A 130 4.64 1.83 -7.39
C PRO A 130 3.70 1.94 -6.18
N GLY A 131 2.47 2.35 -6.42
CA GLY A 131 1.49 2.64 -5.38
C GLY A 131 1.49 4.09 -4.88
N ASP A 132 2.55 4.89 -5.13
CA ASP A 132 2.56 6.31 -4.78
C ASP A 132 1.49 7.09 -5.55
N LEU A 133 0.93 8.12 -4.91
CA LEU A 133 0.04 9.07 -5.56
C LEU A 133 0.87 10.20 -6.20
N VAL A 134 0.67 10.44 -7.49
CA VAL A 134 1.31 11.53 -8.24
C VAL A 134 0.29 12.60 -8.61
N PHE A 135 0.69 13.86 -8.46
CA PHE A 135 -0.21 15.00 -8.56
C PHE A 135 0.24 15.96 -9.66
N PHE A 136 -0.76 16.48 -10.37
CA PHE A 136 -0.54 17.40 -11.48
C PHE A 136 -1.43 18.64 -11.36
N GLY A 137 -0.98 19.74 -11.96
CA GLY A 137 -1.74 20.99 -12.08
C GLY A 137 -3.04 20.81 -12.88
N GLY A 138 -3.90 21.83 -12.94
CA GLY A 138 -5.08 21.83 -13.81
C GLY A 138 -4.74 21.82 -15.31
N SER A 139 -5.72 21.57 -16.19
CA SER A 139 -5.50 21.51 -17.65
C SER A 139 -4.96 22.81 -18.26
N ARG A 140 -5.17 23.94 -17.58
CA ARG A 140 -4.47 25.20 -17.88
C ARG A 140 -3.07 25.09 -17.27
N GLY A 141 -2.07 24.79 -18.09
CA GLY A 141 -0.68 24.61 -17.66
C GLY A 141 -0.13 25.81 -16.90
N GLY A 142 0.92 25.59 -16.11
CA GLY A 142 1.57 26.65 -15.32
C GLY A 142 0.89 26.99 -13.99
N THR A 143 -0.15 26.26 -13.58
CA THR A 143 -0.75 26.41 -12.25
C THR A 143 -0.05 25.50 -11.23
N SER A 144 0.33 26.08 -10.08
CA SER A 144 0.80 25.34 -8.91
C SER A 144 -0.34 24.65 -8.14
N ARG A 145 -1.59 24.85 -8.56
CA ARG A 145 -2.77 24.27 -7.90
C ARG A 145 -3.01 22.85 -8.41
N VAL A 146 -3.02 21.89 -7.49
CA VAL A 146 -3.39 20.50 -7.78
C VAL A 146 -4.78 20.44 -8.42
N GLY A 147 -4.80 19.86 -9.62
CA GLY A 147 -6.01 19.67 -10.43
C GLY A 147 -6.22 18.23 -10.89
N HIS A 148 -5.23 17.35 -10.70
CA HIS A 148 -5.29 15.97 -11.16
C HIS A 148 -4.42 15.05 -10.28
N VAL A 149 -4.78 13.77 -10.21
CA VAL A 149 -4.07 12.74 -9.43
C VAL A 149 -4.07 11.40 -10.19
N GLY A 150 -3.03 10.61 -10.00
CA GLY A 150 -2.91 9.23 -10.47
C GLY A 150 -2.11 8.36 -9.48
N ILE A 151 -2.09 7.06 -9.73
CA ILE A 151 -1.36 6.06 -8.93
C ILE A 151 -0.17 5.58 -9.77
N VAL A 152 1.05 5.65 -9.24
CA VAL A 152 2.25 5.16 -9.92
C VAL A 152 2.14 3.65 -10.11
N THR A 153 2.29 3.19 -11.35
CA THR A 153 2.27 1.76 -11.69
C THR A 153 3.66 1.18 -11.89
N ARG A 154 4.62 2.02 -12.30
CA ARG A 154 6.01 1.64 -12.56
C ARG A 154 6.91 2.88 -12.53
N VAL A 155 8.14 2.73 -12.05
CA VAL A 155 9.20 3.73 -12.16
C VAL A 155 10.15 3.29 -13.27
N GLY A 156 10.60 4.23 -14.10
CA GLY A 156 11.54 3.95 -15.18
C GLY A 156 12.98 3.82 -14.68
N ASP A 157 13.83 3.21 -15.50
CA ASP A 157 15.23 2.92 -15.16
C ASP A 157 16.07 4.19 -14.89
N ASP A 158 15.61 5.36 -15.35
CA ASP A 158 16.22 6.66 -15.07
C ASP A 158 15.94 7.17 -13.64
N GLY A 159 15.11 6.45 -12.88
CA GLY A 159 14.67 6.78 -11.53
C GLY A 159 13.74 8.01 -11.45
N LYS A 160 13.40 8.65 -12.57
CA LYS A 160 12.67 9.95 -12.58
C LYS A 160 11.41 9.91 -13.42
N SER A 161 11.40 9.08 -14.44
CA SER A 161 10.23 8.77 -15.24
C SER A 161 9.39 7.72 -14.54
N PHE A 162 8.09 7.77 -14.76
CA PHE A 162 7.14 6.81 -14.20
C PHE A 162 5.92 6.67 -15.11
N HIS A 163 5.29 5.50 -15.03
CA HIS A 163 3.94 5.23 -15.50
C HIS A 163 2.96 5.40 -14.36
N PHE A 164 1.74 5.82 -14.67
CA PHE A 164 0.69 5.97 -13.68
C PHE A 164 -0.69 5.70 -14.27
N ILE A 165 -1.55 5.07 -13.48
CA ILE A 165 -2.96 4.84 -13.82
C ILE A 165 -3.82 5.95 -13.23
N HIS A 166 -4.76 6.47 -14.02
CA HIS A 166 -5.63 7.55 -13.58
C HIS A 166 -6.91 7.63 -14.42
N SER A 167 -7.93 8.33 -13.90
CA SER A 167 -9.13 8.68 -14.66
C SER A 167 -8.92 9.97 -15.44
N ALA A 168 -8.63 9.87 -16.74
CA ALA A 168 -8.42 10.98 -17.67
C ALA A 168 -9.73 11.52 -18.24
N CYS A 169 -9.87 12.85 -18.35
CA CYS A 169 -11.10 13.47 -18.88
C CYS A 169 -11.52 12.97 -20.27
N SER A 170 -10.57 12.71 -21.18
CA SER A 170 -10.84 12.30 -22.57
C SER A 170 -10.86 10.79 -22.77
N SER A 171 -9.89 10.08 -22.20
CA SER A 171 -9.68 8.64 -22.41
C SER A 171 -10.30 7.75 -21.32
N GLY A 172 -10.80 8.30 -20.22
CA GLY A 172 -11.26 7.51 -19.08
C GLY A 172 -10.09 6.94 -18.28
N ILE A 173 -10.30 5.80 -17.62
CA ILE A 173 -9.24 5.15 -16.84
C ILE A 173 -8.20 4.55 -17.81
N THR A 174 -6.99 5.07 -17.74
CA THR A 174 -5.87 4.70 -18.62
C THR A 174 -4.56 4.77 -17.85
N GLU A 175 -3.54 4.07 -18.35
CA GLU A 175 -2.15 4.32 -17.98
C GLU A 175 -1.55 5.37 -18.91
N SER A 176 -0.78 6.30 -18.32
CA SER A 176 -0.06 7.36 -19.03
C SER A 176 1.39 7.42 -18.54
N HIS A 177 2.25 8.07 -19.33
CA HIS A 177 3.66 8.21 -19.04
C HIS A 177 4.02 9.65 -18.63
N SER A 178 4.85 9.78 -17.60
CA SER A 178 5.26 11.06 -17.03
C SER A 178 6.00 11.99 -18.01
N SER A 179 6.65 11.44 -19.04
CA SER A 179 7.39 12.22 -20.04
C SER A 179 6.50 12.81 -21.14
N GLU A 180 5.23 12.41 -21.22
CA GLU A 180 4.30 13.02 -22.17
C GLU A 180 4.26 14.55 -21.95
N PRO A 181 4.30 15.36 -23.02
CA PRO A 181 4.36 16.83 -22.90
C PRO A 181 3.27 17.44 -22.01
N TYR A 182 2.09 16.81 -21.97
CA TYR A 182 0.97 17.24 -21.15
C TYR A 182 1.20 17.03 -19.65
N TYR A 183 1.82 15.90 -19.25
CA TYR A 183 2.05 15.56 -17.85
C TYR A 183 3.36 16.15 -17.31
N SER A 184 4.42 16.13 -18.11
CA SER A 184 5.74 16.65 -17.72
C SER A 184 5.68 18.13 -17.31
N ARG A 185 4.91 18.96 -18.02
CA ARG A 185 4.73 20.39 -17.71
C ARG A 185 3.82 20.67 -16.51
N ARG A 186 3.10 19.66 -16.01
CA ARG A 186 2.07 19.81 -14.99
C ARG A 186 2.40 19.07 -13.70
N TYR A 187 3.50 18.31 -13.64
CA TYR A 187 3.89 17.59 -12.43
C TYR A 187 4.11 18.56 -11.26
N ILE A 188 3.46 18.28 -10.12
CA ILE A 188 3.55 19.08 -8.89
C ILE A 188 4.34 18.33 -7.81
N GLY A 189 4.11 17.02 -7.65
CA GLY A 189 4.78 16.22 -6.63
C GLY A 189 4.06 14.89 -6.38
N ALA A 190 4.50 14.19 -5.33
CA ALA A 190 3.99 12.87 -4.99
C ALA A 190 3.74 12.68 -3.49
N ARG A 191 2.86 11.73 -3.14
CA ARG A 191 2.54 11.32 -1.76
C ARG A 191 2.51 9.80 -1.64
N ARG A 192 3.09 9.28 -0.56
CA ARG A 192 2.96 7.88 -0.14
C ARG A 192 1.98 7.79 1.02
N VAL A 193 0.95 6.96 0.85
CA VAL A 193 -0.09 6.74 1.86
C VAL A 193 -0.05 5.31 2.42
N ALA A 194 0.43 4.35 1.64
CA ALA A 194 0.63 2.99 2.08
C ALA A 194 2.06 2.83 2.63
N GLU A 195 2.18 2.24 3.83
CA GLU A 195 3.43 1.82 4.47
C GLU A 195 3.50 0.29 4.54
#